data_AF-A0A932H6H6-F1
#
_entry.id   AF-A0A932H6H6-F1
#
_cell.length_a   1.000
_cell.length_b   1.000
_cell.length_c   1.000
_cell.angle_alpha   90.00
_cell.angle_beta   90.00
_cell.angle_gamma   90.00
#
_symmetry.space_group_name_H-M   'P 1'
#
loop_
_entity.id
_entity.type
_entity.pdbx_description
1 polymer ?
#
loop_
_entity_poly.entity_id
_entity_poly.type
_entity_poly.pdbx_seq_one_letter_code
_entity_poly.pdbx_strand_id
1 'polypeptide(L)' 'GPIKSLAQAAITFCLAHPAVSVVIPGARNAAQVRENASAVDLKLPAEDLGRVRELWLSGFRA' A
#
# COMPACT_ATOMS: atom_id res chain seq x y z
N GLY A 1 0.17 8.64 9.47
CA GLY A 1 1.25 7.72 9.92
C GLY A 1 2.52 7.95 9.12
N PRO A 2 3.47 7.00 9.10
CA PRO A 2 4.72 7.11 8.32
C PRO A 2 4.50 7.04 6.80
N ILE A 3 3.35 6.51 6.37
CA ILE A 3 2.88 6.51 4.98
C ILE A 3 2.44 7.93 4.60
N LYS A 4 2.99 8.46 3.51
CA LYS A 4 2.79 9.85 3.05
C LYS A 4 2.10 9.97 1.69
N SER A 5 1.89 8.86 0.97
CA SER A 5 1.22 8.88 -0.33
C SER A 5 0.39 7.63 -0.58
N LEU A 6 -0.51 7.73 -1.57
CA LEU A 6 -1.31 6.60 -2.03
C LEU A 6 -0.45 5.51 -2.68
N ALA A 7 0.63 5.87 -3.36
CA ALA A 7 1.55 4.91 -3.96
C ALA A 7 2.22 4.05 -2.87
N GLN A 8 2.71 4.69 -1.81
CA GLN A 8 3.26 3.99 -0.65
C GLN A 8 2.21 3.09 0.01
N ALA A 9 0.99 3.60 0.23
CA ALA A 9 -0.09 2.83 0.82
C ALA A 9 -0.43 1.59 -0.02
N ALA A 10 -0.57 1.74 -1.34
CA ALA A 10 -0.93 0.65 -2.24
C ALA A 10 0.16 -0.44 -2.30
N ILE A 11 1.43 -0.05 -2.38
CA ILE A 11 2.55 -1.01 -2.38
C ILE A 11 2.62 -1.74 -1.04
N THR A 12 2.53 -1.01 0.08
CA THR A 12 2.56 -1.59 1.43
C THR A 12 1.37 -2.54 1.64
N PHE A 13 0.19 -2.21 1.09
CA PHE A 13 -1.01 -3.05 1.18
C PHE A 13 -0.78 -4.40 0.51
N CYS A 14 -0.24 -4.40 -0.72
CA CYS A 14 0.08 -5.64 -1.43
C CYS A 14 1.11 -6.49 -0.65
N LEU A 15 2.16 -5.86 -0.12
CA LEU A 15 3.20 -6.55 0.66
C LEU A 15 2.72 -7.05 2.03
N ALA A 16 1.63 -6.50 2.58
CA ALA A 16 1.09 -6.92 3.87
C ALA A 16 0.49 -8.34 3.84
N HIS A 17 0.19 -8.88 2.67
CA HIS A 17 -0.37 -10.22 2.54
C HIS A 17 0.76 -11.29 2.48
N PRO A 18 0.78 -12.32 3.34
CA PRO A 18 1.88 -13.30 3.41
C PRO A 18 2.19 -14.04 2.11
N ALA A 19 1.19 -14.17 1.22
CA ALA A 19 1.37 -14.83 -0.09
C ALA A 19 2.05 -13.96 -1.16
N VAL A 20 2.27 -12.67 -0.91
CA VAL A 20 2.89 -11.74 -1.87
C VAL A 20 4.36 -11.58 -1.53
N SER A 21 5.24 -12.06 -2.41
CA SER A 21 6.70 -11.98 -2.23
C SER A 21 7.31 -10.69 -2.79
N VAL A 22 6.72 -10.11 -3.83
CA VAL A 22 7.24 -8.93 -4.51
C VAL A 22 6.11 -8.11 -5.13
N VAL A 23 6.29 -6.78 -5.15
CA VAL A 23 5.42 -5.84 -5.86
C VAL A 23 6.26 -5.13 -6.91
N ILE A 24 5.77 -5.05 -8.15
CA ILE A 24 6.50 -4.48 -9.30
C ILE A 24 5.74 -3.24 -9.80
N PRO A 25 5.83 -2.09 -9.09
CA PRO A 25 5.10 -0.88 -9.47
C PRO A 25 5.81 -0.17 -10.63
N GLY A 26 5.04 0.31 -11.60
CA GLY A 26 5.56 1.15 -12.67
C GLY A 26 6.02 2.52 -12.15
N ALA A 27 7.00 3.12 -12.82
CA ALA A 27 7.47 4.48 -12.55
C ALA A 27 7.89 5.15 -13.87
N ARG A 28 7.62 6.44 -14.01
CA ARG A 28 7.96 7.26 -15.19
C ARG A 28 9.19 8.14 -14.97
N ASN A 29 9.63 8.29 -13.73
CA ASN A 29 10.77 9.11 -13.36
C ASN A 29 11.43 8.61 -12.07
N ALA A 30 12.64 9.12 -11.81
CA ALA A 30 13.44 8.71 -10.66
C ALA A 30 12.81 9.04 -9.30
N ALA A 31 11.96 10.07 -9.21
CA ALA A 31 11.29 10.42 -7.96
C ALA A 31 10.28 9.33 -7.58
N GLN A 32 9.49 8.85 -8.53
CA GLN A 32 8.55 7.75 -8.33
C GLN A 32 9.27 6.44 -7.98
N VAL A 33 10.43 6.16 -8.58
CA VAL A 33 11.24 4.98 -8.22
C VAL A 33 11.64 5.03 -6.74
N ARG A 34 12.15 6.18 -6.28
CA ARG A 34 12.53 6.37 -4.87
C ARG A 34 11.33 6.27 -3.93
N GLU A 35 10.20 6.84 -4.31
CA GLU A 35 8.97 6.77 -3.53
C GLU A 35 8.46 5.33 -3.42
N ASN A 36 8.37 4.61 -4.55
CA ASN A 36 7.98 3.20 -4.57
C ASN A 36 8.91 2.34 -3.71
N ALA A 37 10.23 2.56 -3.84
CA ALA A 37 11.23 1.84 -3.05
C ALA A 37 11.08 2.12 -1.55
N SER A 38 10.78 3.37 -1.15
CA SER A 38 10.58 3.71 0.27
C SER A 38 9.38 3.02 0.94
N ALA A 39 8.47 2.42 0.16
CA ALA A 39 7.32 1.72 0.71
C ALA A 39 7.66 0.37 1.36
N VAL A 40 8.80 -0.24 1.03
CA VAL A 40 9.20 -1.56 1.57
C VAL A 40 9.46 -1.54 3.07
N ASP A 41 9.87 -0.38 3.60
CA ASP A 41 10.17 -0.19 5.03
C ASP A 41 8.92 0.21 5.83
N LEU A 42 7.78 0.40 5.17
CA LEU A 42 6.55 0.83 5.79
C LEU A 42 5.70 -0.35 6.21
N LYS A 43 4.85 -0.11 7.22
CA LYS A 43 3.83 -1.06 7.67
C LYS A 43 2.49 -0.35 7.72
N LEU A 44 1.49 -0.97 7.13
CA LEU A 44 0.10 -0.57 7.33
C LEU A 44 -0.36 -1.07 8.70
N PRO A 45 -0.94 -0.19 9.55
CA PRO A 45 -1.63 -0.61 10.76
C PRO A 45 -2.70 -1.67 10.46
N ALA A 46 -2.88 -2.62 11.38
CA ALA A 46 -3.89 -3.67 11.22
C ALA A 46 -5.32 -3.09 11.16
N GLU A 47 -5.55 -1.98 11.86
CA GLU A 47 -6.81 -1.22 11.80
C GLU A 47 -7.12 -0.71 10.40
N ASP A 48 -6.11 -0.17 9.69
CA ASP A 48 -6.28 0.36 8.34
C ASP A 48 -6.58 -0.78 7.35
N LEU A 49 -5.91 -1.93 7.49
CA LEU A 49 -6.20 -3.13 6.69
C LEU A 49 -7.63 -3.63 6.93
N GLY A 50 -8.08 -3.64 8.19
CA GLY A 50 -9.46 -3.96 8.57
C GLY A 50 -10.45 -3.02 7.90
N ARG A 51 -10.17 -1.71 7.95
CA ARG A 51 -11.04 -0.69 7.36
C ARG A 51 -11.12 -0.80 5.83
N VAL A 52 -10.00 -1.05 5.16
CA VAL A 52 -9.98 -1.30 3.69
C VAL A 52 -10.85 -2.51 3.35
N ARG A 53 -10.76 -3.59 4.15
CA ARG A 53 -11.58 -4.79 3.94
C ARG A 53 -13.08 -4.51 4.12
N GLU A 54 -13.46 -3.77 5.16
CA GLU A 54 -14.86 -3.36 5.39
C GLU A 54 -15.41 -2.56 4.22
N LEU A 55 -14.67 -1.55 3.77
CA LEU A 55 -15.06 -0.71 2.64
C LEU A 55 -15.21 -1.52 1.35
N TRP A 56 -14.31 -2.48 1.11
CA TRP A 56 -14.42 -3.37 -0.04
C TRP A 56 -15.68 -4.24 0.04
N LEU A 57 -15.98 -4.81 1.21
CA LEU A 57 -17.17 -5.63 1.43
C LEU A 57 -18.49 -4.83 1.33
N SER A 58 -18.49 -3.55 1.68
CA SER A 58 -19.66 -2.66 1.51
C SER A 58 -19.80 -2.12 0.09
N GLY A 59 -18.87 -2.43 -0.82
CA GLY A 59 -18.84 -1.89 -2.18
C GLY A 59 -18.50 -0.40 -2.22
N PHE A 60 -17.67 0.07 -1.28
CA PHE A 60 -17.27 1.47 -1.09
C PHE A 60 -18.44 2.44 -0.89
N ARG A 61 -19.58 1.92 -0.41
CA ARG A 61 -20.71 2.74 0.00
C ARG A 61 -20.40 3.33 1.38
N ALA A 62 -20.58 4.64 1.50
CA ALA A 62 -20.43 5.40 2.74
C ALA A 62 -21.67 5.20 3.65
#